data_AF-A0A7S2DB10-F1
#
_entry.id   AF-A0A7S2DB10-F1
#
_cell.length_a   1.000
_cell.length_b   1.000
_cell.length_c   1.000
_cell.angle_alpha   90.00
_cell.angle_beta   90.00
_cell.angle_gamma   90.00
#
_symmetry.space_group_name_H-M   'P 1'
#
loop_
_entity.id
_entity.type
_entity.pdbx_description
1 polymer ?
#
loop_
_entity_poly.entity_id
_entity_poly.type
_entity_poly.pdbx_seq_one_letter_code
_entity_poly.pdbx_strand_id
1 'polypeptide(L)'
;RSLPFWAIGASLFASNLGTDHLVGLAGSGAASGLAVGNYEWSATYTLLLLGWVFVPHYLSHDIFTVPDYLEKRFSPRMRATFTWLTILSTVLTKISVTIF
;
A
#
# COMPACT_ATOMS: atom_id res chain seq x y z
N ARG A 1 -2.24 23.26 -8.34
CA ARG A 1 -3.33 22.76 -9.23
C ARG A 1 -4.07 21.67 -8.48
N SER A 2 -5.36 21.86 -8.19
CA SER A 2 -6.19 20.89 -7.46
C SER A 2 -6.53 19.70 -8.34
N LEU A 3 -6.16 18.49 -7.92
CA LEU A 3 -6.59 17.25 -8.57
C LEU A 3 -8.07 16.98 -8.21
N PRO A 4 -8.93 16.63 -9.18
CA PRO A 4 -10.31 16.27 -8.88
C PRO A 4 -10.38 14.94 -8.14
N PHE A 5 -11.40 14.75 -7.29
CA PHE A 5 -11.51 13.58 -6.40
C PHE A 5 -11.44 12.23 -7.14
N TRP A 6 -12.07 12.15 -8.31
CA TRP A 6 -12.09 10.94 -9.13
C TRP A 6 -10.70 10.57 -9.64
N ALA A 7 -9.86 11.57 -9.95
CA ALA A 7 -8.49 11.33 -10.40
C ALA A 7 -7.60 10.83 -9.25
N ILE A 8 -7.82 11.35 -8.03
CA ILE A 8 -7.12 10.89 -6.83
C ILE A 8 -7.49 9.42 -6.56
N GLY A 9 -8.78 9.08 -6.56
CA GLY A 9 -9.25 7.70 -6.37
C GLY A 9 -8.70 6.74 -7.43
N ALA A 10 -8.77 7.11 -8.70
CA ALA A 10 -8.23 6.31 -9.79
C ALA A 10 -6.72 6.10 -9.68
N SER A 11 -5.95 7.13 -9.30
CA SER A 11 -4.50 7.00 -9.11
C SER A 11 -4.13 6.09 -7.95
N LEU A 12 -4.89 6.12 -6.85
CA LEU A 12 -4.67 5.25 -5.69
C LEU A 12 -4.94 3.79 -6.07
N PHE A 13 -6.04 3.54 -6.78
CA PHE A 13 -6.39 2.22 -7.27
C PHE A 13 -5.35 1.68 -8.26
N ALA A 14 -4.95 2.48 -9.25
CA ALA A 14 -3.93 2.11 -10.23
C ALA A 14 -2.55 1.85 -9.59
N SER A 15 -2.20 2.57 -8.52
CA SER A 15 -0.93 2.37 -7.82
C SER A 15 -0.90 1.10 -6.97
N ASN A 16 -2.07 0.60 -6.56
CA ASN A 16 -2.19 -0.61 -5.76
C ASN A 16 -2.27 -1.88 -6.62
N LEU A 17 -2.87 -1.78 -7.81
CA LEU A 17 -3.00 -2.92 -8.73
C LEU A 17 -1.76 -3.08 -9.62
N GLY A 18 -0.87 -4.00 -9.23
CA GLY A 18 0.25 -4.47 -10.05
C GLY A 18 -0.04 -5.79 -10.78
N THR A 19 0.80 -6.11 -11.77
CA THR A 19 0.76 -7.42 -12.48
C THR A 19 0.82 -8.60 -11.51
N ASP A 20 1.62 -8.47 -10.45
CA ASP A 20 1.77 -9.43 -9.36
C ASP A 20 0.41 -9.75 -8.69
N HIS A 21 -0.41 -8.71 -8.48
CA HIS A 21 -1.73 -8.83 -7.86
C HIS A 21 -2.72 -9.55 -8.78
N LEU A 22 -2.71 -9.21 -10.07
CA LEU A 22 -3.60 -9.82 -11.07
C LEU A 22 -3.29 -11.31 -11.29
N VAL A 23 -2.01 -11.66 -11.45
CA VAL A 23 -1.59 -13.07 -11.63
C VAL A 23 -1.87 -13.88 -10.36
N GLY A 24 -1.58 -13.33 -9.19
CA GLY A 24 -1.85 -13.98 -7.91
C GLY A 24 -3.33 -14.24 -7.64
N LEU A 25 -4.19 -13.25 -7.88
CA LEU A 25 -5.64 -13.40 -7.73
C LEU A 25 -6.23 -14.34 -8.78
N ALA A 26 -5.76 -14.30 -10.03
CA ALA A 26 -6.23 -15.21 -11.07
C ALA A 26 -5.85 -16.67 -10.75
N GLY A 27 -4.64 -16.93 -10.26
CA GLY A 27 -4.21 -18.26 -9.84
C GLY A 27 -5.00 -18.77 -8.63
N SER A 28 -5.20 -17.91 -7.63
CA SER A 28 -5.99 -18.26 -6.43
C SER A 28 -7.46 -18.49 -6.78
N GLY A 29 -8.02 -17.69 -7.69
CA GLY A 29 -9.38 -17.84 -8.20
C GLY A 29 -9.57 -19.13 -9.00
N ALA A 30 -8.56 -19.57 -9.76
CA ALA A 30 -8.59 -20.86 -10.45
C ALA A 30 -8.62 -22.05 -9.47
N ALA A 31 -7.92 -21.95 -8.33
CA ALA A 31 -7.85 -23.02 -7.34
C ALA A 31 -9.02 -23.05 -6.34
N SER A 32 -9.51 -21.88 -5.91
CA SER A 32 -10.46 -21.75 -4.79
C SER A 32 -11.75 -20.98 -5.14
N GLY A 33 -11.91 -20.56 -6.40
CA GLY A 33 -13.12 -19.90 -6.89
C GLY A 33 -13.30 -18.47 -6.39
N LEU A 34 -14.56 -18.00 -6.39
CA LEU A 34 -14.92 -16.62 -6.04
C LEU A 34 -14.69 -16.26 -4.56
N ALA A 35 -14.41 -17.22 -3.69
CA ALA A 35 -14.17 -16.98 -2.27
C ALA A 35 -12.98 -16.03 -2.02
N VAL A 36 -11.98 -16.03 -2.91
CA VAL A 36 -10.82 -15.12 -2.86
C VAL A 36 -11.25 -13.66 -2.97
N GLY A 37 -12.33 -13.37 -3.72
CA GLY A 37 -12.84 -12.01 -3.89
C GLY A 37 -13.36 -11.37 -2.60
N ASN A 38 -13.69 -12.17 -1.59
CA ASN A 38 -14.08 -11.64 -0.27
C ASN A 38 -12.94 -10.85 0.40
N TYR A 39 -11.68 -11.18 0.08
CA TYR A 39 -10.52 -10.43 0.55
C TYR A 39 -10.56 -8.98 0.05
N GLU A 40 -10.80 -8.78 -1.24
CA GLU A 40 -10.91 -7.46 -1.88
C GLU A 40 -12.10 -6.65 -1.32
N TRP A 41 -13.23 -7.30 -1.09
CA TRP A 41 -14.41 -6.63 -0.52
C TRP A 41 -14.15 -6.15 0.91
N SER A 42 -13.46 -6.96 1.72
CA SER A 42 -13.07 -6.57 3.08
C SER A 42 -12.03 -5.43 3.09
N ALA A 43 -11.14 -5.38 2.09
CA ALA A 43 -10.14 -4.33 1.94
C ALA A 43 -10.79 -2.95 1.72
N THR A 44 -11.92 -2.89 1.01
CA THR A 44 -12.66 -1.64 0.77
C THR A 44 -13.09 -0.96 2.08
N TYR A 45 -13.67 -1.73 3.01
CA TYR A 45 -14.08 -1.20 4.32
C TYR A 45 -12.89 -0.73 5.15
N THR A 46 -11.79 -1.48 5.10
CA THR A 46 -10.56 -1.14 5.81
C THR A 46 -9.93 0.15 5.25
N LEU A 47 -9.90 0.31 3.93
CA LEU A 47 -9.40 1.51 3.26
C LEU A 47 -10.20 2.76 3.61
N LEU A 48 -11.54 2.67 3.67
CA LEU A 48 -12.38 3.80 4.07
C LEU A 48 -12.11 4.22 5.52
N LEU A 49 -11.98 3.25 6.43
CA LEU A 49 -11.69 3.51 7.83
C LEU A 49 -10.30 4.14 8.00
N LEU A 50 -9.28 3.58 7.32
CA LEU A 50 -7.93 4.10 7.34
C LEU A 50 -7.86 5.51 6.75
N GLY A 51 -8.55 5.74 5.63
CA GLY A 51 -8.65 7.04 4.98
C GLY A 51 -9.21 8.10 5.92
N TRP A 52 -10.32 7.81 6.61
CA TRP A 52 -10.88 8.76 7.55
C TRP A 52 -9.96 9.02 8.75
N VAL A 53 -9.34 8.00 9.33
CA VAL A 53 -8.51 8.18 10.54
C VAL A 53 -7.17 8.86 10.23
N PHE A 54 -6.48 8.42 9.18
CA PHE A 54 -5.09 8.80 8.94
C PHE A 54 -4.93 10.03 8.04
N VAL A 55 -5.82 10.25 7.06
CA VAL A 55 -5.75 11.44 6.18
C VAL A 55 -5.76 12.77 6.96
N PRO A 56 -6.67 13.03 7.92
CA PRO A 56 -6.65 14.28 8.67
C PRO A 56 -5.42 14.39 9.57
N HIS A 57 -4.89 13.27 10.06
CA HIS A 57 -3.67 13.26 10.88
C HIS A 57 -2.42 13.59 10.07
N TYR A 58 -2.29 13.04 8.85
CA TYR A 58 -1.14 13.31 7.98
C TYR A 58 -1.15 14.73 7.42
N LEU A 59 -2.32 15.24 7.04
CA LEU A 59 -2.46 16.61 6.55
C LEU A 59 -2.23 17.67 7.64
N SER A 60 -2.57 17.38 8.91
CA SER A 60 -2.37 18.33 10.01
C SER A 60 -0.92 18.45 10.48
N HIS A 61 -0.07 17.45 10.22
CA HIS A 61 1.33 17.43 10.67
C HIS A 61 2.35 17.67 9.54
N ASP A 62 1.89 18.03 8.34
CA ASP A 62 2.69 18.18 7.12
C ASP A 62 3.65 17.00 6.92
N ILE A 63 3.10 15.79 6.94
CA ILE A 63 3.84 14.54 6.80
C ILE A 63 3.58 13.99 5.41
N PHE A 64 4.62 13.98 4.57
CA PHE A 64 4.52 13.58 3.17
C PHE A 64 4.97 12.14 2.94
N THR A 65 5.76 11.56 3.83
CA THR A 65 6.29 10.20 3.69
C THR A 65 6.14 9.38 4.98
N VAL A 66 6.00 8.06 4.84
CA VAL A 66 5.91 7.13 5.96
C VAL A 66 7.18 7.16 6.83
N PRO A 67 8.41 7.22 6.29
CA PRO A 67 9.61 7.39 7.10
C PRO A 67 9.64 8.69 7.90
N ASP A 68 9.15 9.81 7.34
CA ASP A 68 9.05 11.09 8.07
C ASP A 68 8.03 11.01 9.21
N TYR A 69 6.94 10.27 9.02
CA TYR A 69 5.98 9.98 10.11
C TYR A 69 6.67 9.27 11.28
N LEU A 70 7.43 8.23 10.97
CA LEU A 70 8.11 7.42 11.98
C LEU A 70 9.23 8.19 12.69
N GLU A 71 9.92 9.09 11.98
CA GLU A 71 10.92 9.95 12.58
C GLU A 71 10.31 10.95 13.57
N LYS A 72 9.24 11.65 13.18
CA LYS A 72 8.55 12.61 14.06
C LYS A 72 7.91 11.94 15.28
N ARG A 73 7.49 10.67 15.16
CA ARG A 73 6.81 9.94 16.25
C ARG A 73 7.76 9.16 17.19
N PHE A 74 8.82 8.55 16.66
CA PHE A 74 9.63 7.60 17.43
C PHE A 74 11.09 8.04 17.59
N SER A 75 11.87 8.04 16.51
CA SER A 75 13.27 8.50 16.51
C SER A 75 13.90 8.44 15.11
N PRO A 76 15.01 9.16 14.86
CA PRO A 76 15.78 9.06 13.62
C PRO A 76 16.36 7.67 13.34
N ARG A 77 16.61 6.87 14.40
CA ARG A 77 17.08 5.48 14.26
C ARG A 77 16.00 4.59 13.66
N MET A 78 14.74 4.76 14.07
CA MET A 78 13.60 4.01 13.53
C MET A 78 13.41 4.29 12.04
N ARG A 79 13.61 5.55 11.60
CA ARG A 79 13.60 5.93 10.18
C ARG A 79 14.63 5.13 9.39
N ALA A 80 15.88 5.12 9.85
CA ALA A 80 16.96 4.41 9.16
C ALA A 80 16.68 2.90 9.07
N THR A 81 16.22 2.27 10.16
CA THR A 81 15.87 0.85 10.17
C THR A 81 14.72 0.56 9.20
N PHE A 82 13.66 1.36 9.20
CA PHE A 82 12.51 1.17 8.31
C PHE A 82 12.89 1.33 6.83
N THR A 83 13.72 2.33 6.51
CA THR A 83 14.22 2.55 5.15
C THR A 83 15.05 1.36 4.66
N TRP A 84 16.01 0.89 5.47
CA TRP A 84 16.84 -0.26 5.09
C TRP A 84 16.03 -1.55 4.94
N LEU A 85 15.09 -1.81 5.86
CA LEU A 85 14.19 -2.96 5.78
C LEU A 85 13.34 -2.91 4.50
N THR A 86 12.76 -1.75 4.20
CA THR A 86 11.90 -1.59 3.01
C THR A 86 12.69 -1.81 1.71
N ILE A 87 13.92 -1.27 1.62
CA ILE A 87 14.78 -1.47 0.45
C ILE A 87 15.12 -2.96 0.29
N LEU A 88 15.57 -3.62 1.36
CA LEU A 88 15.93 -5.03 1.33
C LEU A 88 14.74 -5.90 0.94
N SER A 89 13.58 -5.70 1.57
CA SER A 89 12.36 -6.44 1.23
C SER A 89 11.95 -6.24 -0.22
N THR A 90 11.98 -5.01 -0.73
CA THR A 90 11.58 -4.72 -2.11
C THR A 90 12.52 -5.37 -3.12
N VAL A 91 13.83 -5.32 -2.87
CA VAL A 91 14.84 -5.97 -3.73
C VAL A 91 14.64 -7.48 -3.73
N LEU A 92 14.50 -8.11 -2.55
CA LEU A 92 14.29 -9.54 -2.44
C LEU A 92 13.01 -10.00 -3.15
N THR A 93 11.88 -9.31 -2.90
CA THR A 93 10.60 -9.66 -3.55
C THR A 93 10.67 -9.50 -5.06
N LYS A 94 11.25 -8.41 -5.58
CA LYS A 94 11.36 -8.21 -7.02
C LYS A 94 12.32 -9.19 -7.69
N ILE A 95 13.41 -9.58 -7.02
CA ILE A 95 14.30 -10.64 -7.51
C ILE A 95 13.57 -11.99 -7.54
N SER A 96 12.87 -12.37 -6.47
CA SER A 96 12.10 -13.62 -6.43
C SER A 96 11.06 -13.69 -7.56
N VAL A 97 10.32 -12.61 -7.79
CA VAL A 97 9.31 -12.55 -8.87
C VAL A 97 9.95 -12.58 -10.27
N THR A 98 11.21 -12.16 -10.42
CA THR A 98 11.88 -12.18 -11.73
C THR A 98 12.46 -13.57 -12.05
N ILE A 99 12.80 -14.35 -11.03
CA ILE A 99 13.43 -15.67 -11.17
C ILE A 99 12.39 -16.79 -11.36
N PHE A 100 11.17 -16.59 -10.85
CA PHE A 100 10.03 -17.50 -10.99
C PHE A 100 9.03 -16.99 -12.02
#